data_AF-A0A5J5F0G2-F1
#
_entry.id   AF-A0A5J5F0G2-F1
#
_cell.length_a   1.000
_cell.length_b   1.000
_cell.length_c   1.000
_cell.angle_alpha   90.00
_cell.angle_beta   90.00
_cell.angle_gamma   90.00
#
_symmetry.space_group_name_H-M   'P 1'
#
loop_
_entity.id
_entity.type
_entity.pdbx_description
1 polymer ?
#
loop_
_entity_poly.entity_id
_entity_poly.type
_entity_poly.pdbx_seq_one_letter_code
_entity_poly.pdbx_strand_id
1 'polypeptide(L)'
;MAPPTLAAPSQRTPLPLEPLTPSAFTRFGTAIQKPDSNNTGSSITANQGTASKHARISPVSSFYPPTSPAATTNLNLFVCAPRRSLTPEGIFHVKILERHPYTTQTFIPLSLSSSPDAATYYVVIVAPTGKDGMPVLEELRAFRARGDQAVTYSAGTWHAPMVVVGERPVEFCVLVAENGTALDCEEVFIGGGGVPVKVVGEGNWGLWEKTRGAKL
;
A
#
# COMPACT_ATOMS: atom_id res chain seq x y z
N MET A 1 21.99 0.79 -12.26
CA MET A 1 22.81 0.78 -11.03
C MET A 1 22.07 -0.09 -10.02
N ALA A 2 22.74 -0.86 -9.17
CA ALA A 2 22.03 -1.64 -8.15
C ALA A 2 21.35 -0.68 -7.14
N PRO A 3 20.15 -1.01 -6.62
CA PRO A 3 19.50 -0.23 -5.57
C PRO A 3 20.42 -0.05 -4.34
N PRO A 4 20.47 1.14 -3.73
CA PRO A 4 21.25 1.35 -2.52
C PRO A 4 20.67 0.56 -1.34
N THR A 5 21.52 0.25 -0.35
CA THR A 5 21.09 -0.37 0.91
C THR A 5 21.24 0.62 2.05
N LEU A 6 20.12 0.97 2.69
CA LEU A 6 20.07 1.83 3.87
C LEU A 6 20.30 1.02 5.14
N ALA A 7 20.86 1.65 6.17
CA ALA A 7 20.90 1.04 7.49
C ALA A 7 19.48 1.00 8.08
N ALA A 8 19.10 -0.12 8.70
CA ALA A 8 17.86 -0.16 9.47
C ALA A 8 17.93 0.83 10.64
N PRO A 9 16.80 1.44 11.03
CA PRO A 9 16.73 2.31 12.19
C PRO A 9 17.15 1.55 13.45
N SER A 10 17.75 2.25 14.41
CA SER A 10 18.18 1.66 15.68
C SER A 10 17.02 1.14 16.52
N GLN A 11 15.82 1.68 16.30
CA GLN A 11 14.59 1.25 16.95
C GLN A 11 14.15 -0.13 16.44
N ARG A 12 14.04 -1.09 17.36
CA ARG A 12 13.65 -2.47 17.05
C ARG A 12 12.21 -2.81 17.43
N THR A 13 11.50 -1.90 18.08
CA THR A 13 10.09 -2.11 18.45
C THR A 13 9.24 -2.23 17.18
N PRO A 14 8.49 -3.33 16.98
CA PRO A 14 7.64 -3.48 15.82
C PRO A 14 6.59 -2.35 15.71
N LEU A 15 6.49 -1.75 14.53
CA LEU A 15 5.47 -0.74 14.25
C LEU A 15 4.07 -1.37 14.26
N PRO A 16 3.07 -0.76 14.93
CA PRO A 16 1.70 -1.25 14.89
C PRO A 16 1.05 -0.96 13.53
N LEU A 17 -0.03 -1.68 13.23
CA LEU A 17 -0.94 -1.30 12.14
C LEU A 17 -1.90 -0.21 12.62
N GLU A 18 -2.05 0.81 11.78
CA GLU A 18 -3.04 1.86 11.95
C GLU A 18 -4.24 1.66 10.99
N PRO A 19 -5.44 2.16 11.30
CA PRO A 19 -6.52 2.18 10.33
C PRO A 19 -6.18 3.05 9.12
N LEU A 20 -6.35 2.53 7.90
CA LEU A 20 -6.26 3.37 6.70
C LEU A 20 -7.44 4.35 6.67
N THR A 21 -7.15 5.66 6.71
CA THR A 21 -8.16 6.71 6.58
C THR A 21 -7.66 7.81 5.64
N PRO A 22 -8.56 8.57 4.98
CA PRO A 22 -8.15 9.69 4.11
C PRO A 22 -7.23 10.70 4.81
N SER A 23 -7.54 11.07 6.06
CA SER A 23 -6.75 12.04 6.81
C SER A 23 -5.38 11.49 7.22
N ALA A 24 -5.30 10.24 7.67
CA ALA A 24 -4.03 9.64 8.07
C ALA A 24 -3.08 9.41 6.88
N PHE A 25 -3.63 9.25 5.67
CA PHE A 25 -2.87 8.92 4.47
C PHE A 25 -2.48 10.14 3.60
N THR A 26 -3.02 11.33 3.87
CA THR A 26 -2.91 12.50 2.99
C THR A 26 -1.48 12.96 2.65
N ARG A 27 -0.48 12.63 3.48
CA ARG A 27 0.94 12.99 3.23
C ARG A 27 1.59 12.06 2.18
N PHE A 28 1.00 10.90 1.94
CA PHE A 28 1.53 9.83 1.08
C PHE A 28 0.71 9.64 -0.20
N GLY A 29 -0.50 10.18 -0.23
CA GLY A 29 -1.40 10.12 -1.37
C GLY A 29 -2.86 10.08 -0.91
N THR A 30 -3.66 9.24 -1.56
CA THR A 30 -5.10 9.17 -1.34
C THR A 30 -5.52 7.78 -0.88
N ALA A 31 -6.16 7.70 0.29
CA ALA A 31 -6.97 6.53 0.63
C ALA A 31 -8.37 6.72 0.05
N ILE A 32 -8.70 5.92 -0.97
CA ILE A 32 -9.98 5.96 -1.65
C ILE A 32 -10.95 5.07 -0.88
N GLN A 33 -12.05 5.64 -0.43
CA GLN A 33 -13.16 4.91 0.17
C GLN A 33 -14.47 5.63 -0.13
N LYS A 34 -15.60 4.97 0.11
CA LYS A 34 -16.89 5.66 0.11
C LYS A 34 -16.83 6.79 1.14
N PRO A 35 -17.16 8.04 0.78
CA PRO A 35 -17.23 9.13 1.75
C PRO A 35 -18.23 8.80 2.87
N ASP A 36 -17.87 9.14 4.10
CA ASP A 36 -18.80 9.01 5.22
C ASP A 36 -20.03 9.91 4.98
N SER A 37 -21.18 9.51 5.53
CA SER A 37 -22.43 10.29 5.39
C SER A 37 -22.31 11.74 5.88
N ASN A 38 -21.36 12.00 6.78
CA ASN A 38 -21.10 13.33 7.35
C ASN A 38 -20.08 14.16 6.54
N ASN A 39 -19.45 13.58 5.52
CA ASN A 39 -18.47 14.26 4.67
C ASN A 39 -18.93 14.14 3.20
N THR A 40 -20.01 14.85 2.88
CA THR A 40 -20.58 14.91 1.54
C THR A 40 -19.77 15.86 0.67
N GLY A 41 -18.58 15.44 0.23
CA GLY A 41 -17.97 16.04 -0.95
C GLY A 41 -19.00 16.11 -2.09
N SER A 42 -18.92 17.13 -2.95
CA SER A 42 -19.92 17.36 -4.00
C SER A 42 -20.06 16.11 -4.89
N SER A 43 -21.17 15.39 -4.74
CA SER A 43 -21.56 14.29 -5.62
C SER A 43 -22.66 14.77 -6.54
N ILE A 44 -22.61 14.34 -7.80
CA ILE A 44 -23.73 14.55 -8.72
C ILE A 44 -24.52 13.25 -8.88
N THR A 45 -25.83 13.39 -8.98
CA THR A 45 -26.71 12.26 -9.33
C THR A 45 -26.44 11.84 -10.77
N ALA A 46 -26.35 10.53 -10.99
CA ALA A 46 -26.13 9.89 -12.28
C ALA A 46 -27.13 8.74 -12.48
N ASN A 47 -27.12 8.11 -13.65
CA ASN A 47 -27.94 6.94 -13.99
C ASN A 47 -29.43 7.13 -13.66
N GLN A 48 -30.02 8.23 -14.16
CA GLN A 48 -31.44 8.56 -13.94
C GLN A 48 -31.88 8.55 -12.46
N GLY A 49 -30.98 8.89 -11.52
CA GLY A 49 -31.31 8.92 -10.08
C GLY A 49 -30.76 7.76 -9.26
N THR A 50 -30.22 6.73 -9.91
CA THR A 50 -29.83 5.48 -9.23
C THR A 50 -28.37 5.42 -8.80
N ALA A 51 -27.55 6.41 -9.18
CA ALA A 51 -26.14 6.46 -8.82
C ALA A 51 -25.72 7.83 -8.29
N SER A 52 -24.77 7.84 -7.36
CA SER A 52 -24.05 9.04 -6.94
C SER A 52 -22.63 9.00 -7.48
N LYS A 53 -22.27 9.98 -8.32
CA LYS A 53 -20.91 10.13 -8.85
C LYS A 53 -20.13 11.11 -7.99
N HIS A 54 -19.12 10.58 -7.30
CA HIS A 54 -18.10 11.39 -6.62
C HIS A 54 -16.96 11.63 -7.61
N ALA A 55 -16.86 12.85 -8.14
CA ALA A 55 -15.90 13.16 -9.18
C ALA A 55 -14.50 13.45 -8.62
N ARG A 56 -13.45 13.01 -9.34
CA ARG A 56 -12.04 13.36 -9.06
C ARG A 56 -11.54 12.97 -7.65
N ILE A 57 -12.01 11.83 -7.13
CA ILE A 57 -11.63 11.35 -5.79
C ILE A 57 -10.14 11.00 -5.66
N SER A 58 -9.48 10.64 -6.76
CA SER A 58 -8.02 10.45 -6.82
C SER A 58 -7.56 10.61 -8.28
N PRO A 59 -6.79 11.66 -8.63
CA PRO A 59 -6.28 11.85 -9.98
C PRO A 59 -5.20 10.82 -10.34
N VAL A 60 -5.25 10.28 -11.55
CA VAL A 60 -4.14 9.52 -12.15
C VAL A 60 -3.25 10.52 -12.89
N SER A 61 -1.98 10.60 -12.50
CA SER A 61 -1.04 11.61 -13.03
C SER A 61 0.28 11.00 -13.47
N SER A 62 0.88 11.64 -14.48
CA SER A 62 2.15 11.27 -15.11
C SER A 62 2.98 12.53 -15.32
N PHE A 63 4.26 12.47 -14.95
CA PHE A 63 5.19 13.59 -14.88
C PHE A 63 6.55 13.24 -15.50
N TYR A 64 6.60 12.23 -16.38
CA TYR A 64 7.85 11.81 -17.01
C TYR A 64 8.48 12.95 -17.79
N PRO A 65 9.83 13.09 -17.77
CA PRO A 65 10.51 14.13 -18.52
C PRO A 65 10.21 14.03 -20.02
N PRO A 66 10.04 15.15 -20.73
CA PRO A 66 9.81 15.14 -22.19
C PRO A 66 11.01 14.60 -22.97
N THR A 67 12.17 14.48 -22.34
CA THR A 67 13.39 13.88 -22.89
C THR A 67 13.41 12.36 -22.78
N SER A 68 12.44 11.74 -22.10
CA SER A 68 12.31 10.28 -21.96
C SER A 68 11.26 9.73 -22.95
N PRO A 69 11.21 8.41 -23.18
CA PRO A 69 10.11 7.81 -23.93
C PRO A 69 8.75 8.19 -23.34
N ALA A 70 7.73 8.28 -24.19
CA ALA A 70 6.38 8.61 -23.76
C ALA A 70 5.83 7.53 -22.81
N ALA A 71 5.34 7.95 -21.64
CA ALA A 71 4.68 7.07 -20.70
C ALA A 71 3.24 6.78 -21.13
N THR A 72 2.79 5.55 -20.92
CA THR A 72 1.41 5.12 -21.14
C THR A 72 0.78 4.76 -19.81
N THR A 73 -0.42 5.28 -19.54
CA THR A 73 -1.22 4.86 -18.38
C THR A 73 -1.76 3.46 -18.63
N ASN A 74 -1.32 2.50 -17.83
CA ASN A 74 -1.70 1.11 -17.89
C ASN A 74 -2.67 0.76 -16.76
N LEU A 75 -3.55 -0.21 -17.04
CA LEU A 75 -4.31 -0.93 -16.04
C LEU A 75 -3.78 -2.36 -15.99
N ASN A 76 -3.07 -2.67 -14.91
CA ASN A 76 -2.46 -3.96 -14.67
C ASN A 76 -3.29 -4.78 -13.67
N LEU A 77 -3.13 -6.10 -13.68
CA LEU A 77 -3.70 -7.00 -12.67
C LEU A 77 -2.56 -7.63 -11.87
N PHE A 78 -2.51 -7.35 -10.57
CA PHE A 78 -1.55 -7.97 -9.66
C PHE A 78 -2.27 -9.02 -8.81
N VAL A 79 -1.74 -10.24 -8.77
CA VAL A 79 -2.23 -11.31 -7.90
C VAL A 79 -1.21 -11.50 -6.78
N CYS A 80 -1.48 -10.90 -5.63
CA CYS A 80 -0.54 -10.85 -4.52
C CYS A 80 -0.79 -11.98 -3.53
N ALA A 81 0.15 -12.92 -3.41
CA ALA A 81 0.08 -13.98 -2.41
C ALA A 81 0.33 -13.47 -0.98
N PRO A 82 -0.25 -14.09 0.06
CA PRO A 82 0.07 -13.76 1.44
C PRO A 82 1.57 -13.91 1.74
N ARG A 83 2.13 -12.97 2.51
CA ARG A 83 3.52 -13.06 2.97
C ARG A 83 3.69 -14.28 3.86
N ARG A 84 4.59 -15.19 3.46
CA ARG A 84 4.89 -16.43 4.20
C ARG A 84 6.02 -16.26 5.23
N SER A 85 6.84 -15.22 5.09
CA SER A 85 8.00 -14.94 5.95
C SER A 85 7.67 -14.09 7.18
N LEU A 86 6.53 -14.34 7.82
CA LEU A 86 6.18 -13.72 9.11
C LEU A 86 6.85 -14.49 10.25
N THR A 87 7.29 -13.78 11.30
CA THR A 87 7.74 -14.44 12.53
C THR A 87 6.58 -15.16 13.23
N PRO A 88 6.82 -16.06 14.20
CA PRO A 88 5.75 -16.66 15.01
C PRO A 88 4.84 -15.63 15.67
N GLU A 89 5.39 -14.48 16.04
CA GLU A 89 4.69 -13.34 16.63
C GLU A 89 3.95 -12.49 15.58
N GLY A 90 3.92 -12.90 14.31
CA GLY A 90 3.23 -12.16 13.26
C GLY A 90 3.90 -10.85 12.86
N ILE A 91 5.23 -10.79 12.93
CA ILE A 91 6.02 -9.63 12.50
C ILE A 91 6.44 -9.82 11.03
N PHE A 92 6.13 -8.83 10.21
CA PHE A 92 6.68 -8.67 8.87
C PHE A 92 7.88 -7.73 8.91
N HIS A 93 9.02 -8.16 8.37
CA HIS A 93 10.20 -7.30 8.26
C HIS A 93 10.24 -6.65 6.89
N VAL A 94 10.07 -5.33 6.83
CA VAL A 94 10.18 -4.54 5.61
C VAL A 94 11.65 -4.40 5.25
N LYS A 95 12.05 -5.01 4.13
CA LYS A 95 13.45 -5.04 3.67
C LYS A 95 13.70 -4.28 2.38
N ILE A 96 12.64 -3.80 1.76
CA ILE A 96 12.68 -3.04 0.51
C ILE A 96 11.57 -1.99 0.56
N LEU A 97 11.89 -0.81 0.09
CA LEU A 97 10.91 0.20 -0.31
C LEU A 97 11.17 0.54 -1.78
N GLU A 98 10.11 0.82 -2.50
CA GLU A 98 10.12 1.29 -3.87
C GLU A 98 9.38 2.62 -3.96
N ARG A 99 9.59 3.36 -5.05
CA ARG A 99 8.78 4.51 -5.41
C ARG A 99 8.67 4.63 -6.93
N HIS A 100 7.60 5.29 -7.37
CA HIS A 100 7.39 5.68 -8.75
C HIS A 100 7.54 7.21 -8.87
N PRO A 101 8.73 7.75 -9.22
CA PRO A 101 9.02 9.18 -9.08
C PRO A 101 8.13 10.07 -9.95
N TYR A 102 7.67 9.55 -11.09
CA TYR A 102 6.99 10.33 -12.12
C TYR A 102 5.52 9.96 -12.33
N THR A 103 4.93 9.13 -11.48
CA THR A 103 3.52 8.77 -11.64
C THR A 103 2.87 8.42 -10.32
N THR A 104 1.57 8.68 -10.22
CA THR A 104 0.74 8.08 -9.17
C THR A 104 0.56 6.59 -9.46
N GLN A 105 0.57 5.76 -8.41
CA GLN A 105 0.24 4.35 -8.54
C GLN A 105 -0.96 4.01 -7.66
N THR A 106 -2.02 3.46 -8.25
CA THR A 106 -3.26 3.13 -7.55
C THR A 106 -3.46 1.63 -7.49
N PHE A 107 -3.70 1.07 -6.30
CA PHE A 107 -4.13 -0.31 -6.08
C PHE A 107 -5.58 -0.37 -5.63
N ILE A 108 -6.40 -1.11 -6.39
CA ILE A 108 -7.83 -1.32 -6.12
C ILE A 108 -8.04 -2.81 -5.85
N PRO A 109 -8.33 -3.22 -4.61
CA PRO A 109 -8.55 -4.64 -4.31
C PRO A 109 -9.80 -5.16 -5.02
N LEU A 110 -9.73 -6.37 -5.52
CA LEU A 110 -10.85 -7.10 -6.08
C LEU A 110 -11.28 -8.20 -5.10
N SER A 111 -12.58 -8.36 -4.93
CA SER A 111 -13.18 -9.47 -4.18
C SER A 111 -12.68 -9.60 -2.72
N LEU A 112 -12.25 -8.52 -2.08
CA LEU A 112 -11.79 -8.51 -0.69
C LEU A 112 -12.91 -8.04 0.26
N SER A 113 -13.00 -8.64 1.44
CA SER A 113 -14.01 -8.27 2.44
C SER A 113 -13.74 -6.89 3.03
N SER A 114 -14.78 -6.08 3.18
CA SER A 114 -14.72 -4.80 3.89
C SER A 114 -14.81 -4.94 5.40
N SER A 115 -15.01 -6.16 5.94
CA SER A 115 -15.07 -6.38 7.38
C SER A 115 -13.74 -6.03 8.06
N PRO A 116 -13.74 -5.29 9.17
CA PRO A 116 -12.53 -5.06 9.97
C PRO A 116 -11.95 -6.36 10.56
N ASP A 117 -12.77 -7.41 10.67
CA ASP A 117 -12.39 -8.72 11.20
C ASP A 117 -12.05 -9.73 10.07
N ALA A 118 -11.89 -9.25 8.83
CA ALA A 118 -11.53 -10.11 7.72
C ALA A 118 -10.19 -10.83 7.98
N ALA A 119 -10.19 -12.15 7.80
CA ALA A 119 -8.99 -12.99 7.97
C ALA A 119 -7.91 -12.72 6.90
N THR A 120 -8.31 -12.21 5.73
CA THR A 120 -7.39 -11.76 4.68
C THR A 120 -7.57 -10.27 4.45
N TYR A 121 -6.47 -9.53 4.42
CA TYR A 121 -6.40 -8.09 4.20
C TYR A 121 -5.05 -7.73 3.60
N TYR A 122 -4.90 -6.47 3.21
CA TYR A 122 -3.62 -5.93 2.74
C TYR A 122 -3.14 -4.80 3.64
N VAL A 123 -1.82 -4.66 3.69
CA VAL A 123 -1.11 -3.68 4.50
C VAL A 123 -0.41 -2.72 3.56
N VAL A 124 -0.69 -1.43 3.76
CA VAL A 124 -0.05 -0.33 3.05
C VAL A 124 1.07 0.21 3.94
N ILE A 125 2.31 0.16 3.45
CA ILE A 125 3.47 0.60 4.22
C ILE A 125 4.13 1.72 3.44
N VAL A 126 4.32 2.87 4.08
CA VAL A 126 4.80 4.10 3.44
C VAL A 126 5.83 4.81 4.31
N ALA A 127 6.74 5.54 3.68
CA ALA A 127 7.68 6.41 4.35
C ALA A 127 7.69 7.79 3.66
N PRO A 128 7.87 8.89 4.42
CA PRO A 128 8.08 10.18 3.80
C PRO A 128 9.47 10.27 3.17
N THR A 129 9.61 11.15 2.18
CA THR A 129 10.88 11.41 1.52
C THR A 129 11.68 12.46 2.30
N GLY A 130 12.91 12.12 2.66
CA GLY A 130 13.89 12.99 3.31
C GLY A 130 14.49 14.02 2.37
N LYS A 131 15.30 14.93 2.92
CA LYS A 131 15.96 16.00 2.15
C LYS A 131 16.96 15.49 1.11
N ASP A 132 17.52 14.30 1.35
CA ASP A 132 18.43 13.59 0.46
C ASP A 132 17.68 12.75 -0.61
N GLY A 133 16.35 12.80 -0.63
CA GLY A 133 15.52 12.03 -1.54
C GLY A 133 15.28 10.58 -1.10
N MET A 134 15.87 10.11 0.00
CA MET A 134 15.70 8.75 0.52
C MET A 134 14.50 8.65 1.45
N PRO A 135 13.94 7.44 1.72
CA PRO A 135 12.89 7.30 2.72
C PRO A 135 13.42 7.56 4.13
N VAL A 136 12.68 8.31 4.93
CA VAL A 136 12.95 8.47 6.37
C VAL A 136 12.37 7.26 7.10
N LEU A 137 13.20 6.25 7.38
CA LEU A 137 12.76 4.95 7.91
C LEU A 137 12.16 5.03 9.32
N GLU A 138 12.59 6.02 10.12
CA GLU A 138 12.06 6.29 11.46
C GLU A 138 10.62 6.83 11.43
N GLU A 139 10.20 7.42 10.30
CA GLU A 139 8.84 7.94 10.09
C GLU A 139 7.96 6.97 9.26
N LEU A 140 8.37 5.71 9.13
CA LEU A 140 7.61 4.69 8.42
C LEU A 140 6.27 4.42 9.11
N ARG A 141 5.21 4.32 8.32
CA ARG A 141 3.83 4.10 8.77
C ARG A 141 3.30 2.84 8.10
N ALA A 142 2.51 2.07 8.83
CA ALA A 142 1.86 0.87 8.31
C ALA A 142 0.36 0.95 8.58
N PHE A 143 -0.44 0.80 7.52
CA PHE A 143 -1.89 0.90 7.57
C PHE A 143 -2.53 -0.44 7.20
N ARG A 144 -3.49 -0.88 8.00
CA ARG A 144 -4.39 -1.96 7.63
C ARG A 144 -5.50 -1.40 6.75
N ALA A 145 -5.61 -1.93 5.54
CA ALA A 145 -6.64 -1.55 4.59
C ALA A 145 -7.75 -2.62 4.51
N ARG A 146 -8.99 -2.15 4.42
CA ARG A 146 -10.17 -3.00 4.21
C ARG A 146 -10.43 -3.22 2.72
N GLY A 147 -11.25 -4.21 2.37
CA GLY A 147 -11.60 -4.52 0.98
C GLY A 147 -12.44 -3.47 0.24
N ASP A 148 -13.07 -2.53 0.96
CA ASP A 148 -13.77 -1.37 0.39
C ASP A 148 -12.88 -0.13 0.23
N GLN A 149 -11.58 -0.28 0.50
CA GLN A 149 -10.61 0.81 0.38
C GLN A 149 -9.64 0.50 -0.75
N ALA A 150 -9.32 1.50 -1.55
CA ALA A 150 -8.21 1.49 -2.50
C ALA A 150 -7.17 2.54 -2.07
N VAL A 151 -5.95 2.43 -2.56
CA VAL A 151 -4.88 3.37 -2.25
C VAL A 151 -4.26 3.91 -3.52
N THR A 152 -4.09 5.22 -3.60
CA THR A 152 -3.23 5.88 -4.60
C THR A 152 -2.03 6.45 -3.87
N TYR A 153 -0.84 6.00 -4.23
CA TYR A 153 0.41 6.65 -3.83
C TYR A 153 0.64 7.88 -4.71
N SER A 154 1.01 9.00 -4.09
CA SER A 154 1.49 10.17 -4.84
C SER A 154 2.81 9.86 -5.53
N ALA A 155 3.07 10.52 -6.66
CA ALA A 155 4.35 10.40 -7.35
C ALA A 155 5.53 10.66 -6.40
N GLY A 156 6.50 9.74 -6.41
CA GLY A 156 7.69 9.78 -5.56
C GLY A 156 7.50 9.33 -4.11
N THR A 157 6.30 8.89 -3.71
CA THR A 157 6.06 8.32 -2.37
C THR A 157 6.78 7.00 -2.24
N TRP A 158 7.60 6.86 -1.19
CA TRP A 158 8.21 5.58 -0.83
C TRP A 158 7.17 4.67 -0.19
N HIS A 159 7.08 3.44 -0.68
CA HIS A 159 6.19 2.40 -0.16
C HIS A 159 6.83 1.02 -0.22
N ALA A 160 6.32 0.07 0.58
CA ALA A 160 6.72 -1.32 0.40
C ALA A 160 5.94 -1.95 -0.76
N PRO A 161 6.53 -2.90 -1.51
CA PRO A 161 5.77 -3.73 -2.44
C PRO A 161 4.60 -4.40 -1.72
N MET A 162 3.44 -4.48 -2.38
CA MET A 162 2.16 -4.86 -1.77
C MET A 162 2.26 -6.03 -0.78
N VAL A 163 1.69 -5.85 0.42
CA VAL A 163 1.75 -6.81 1.52
C VAL A 163 0.37 -7.37 1.77
N VAL A 164 0.17 -8.66 1.44
CA VAL A 164 -1.05 -9.40 1.79
C VAL A 164 -0.79 -10.23 3.04
N VAL A 165 -1.76 -10.23 3.96
CA VAL A 165 -1.78 -11.06 5.17
C VAL A 165 -3.07 -11.86 5.17
N GLY A 166 -3.00 -13.14 5.49
CA GLY A 166 -4.15 -14.04 5.53
C GLY A 166 -3.91 -15.36 4.80
N GLU A 167 -5.00 -15.97 4.35
CA GLU A 167 -5.00 -17.36 3.87
C GLU A 167 -4.92 -17.47 2.34
N ARG A 168 -5.42 -16.46 1.61
CA ARG A 168 -5.55 -16.49 0.15
C ARG A 168 -4.92 -15.28 -0.54
N PRO A 169 -4.58 -15.37 -1.84
CA PRO A 169 -4.19 -14.23 -2.63
C PRO A 169 -5.27 -13.13 -2.67
N VAL A 170 -4.83 -11.91 -2.92
CA VAL A 170 -5.68 -10.76 -3.22
C VAL A 170 -5.29 -10.22 -4.59
N GLU A 171 -6.28 -10.08 -5.45
CA GLU A 171 -6.13 -9.47 -6.76
C GLU A 171 -6.31 -7.95 -6.67
N PHE A 172 -5.48 -7.20 -7.39
CA PHE A 172 -5.56 -5.76 -7.47
C PHE A 172 -5.59 -5.30 -8.92
N CYS A 173 -6.57 -4.46 -9.25
CA CYS A 173 -6.46 -3.58 -10.41
C CYS A 173 -5.44 -2.48 -10.05
N VAL A 174 -4.41 -2.33 -10.87
CA VAL A 174 -3.32 -1.38 -10.63
C VAL A 174 -3.24 -0.36 -11.76
N LEU A 175 -3.43 0.92 -11.45
CA LEU A 175 -3.27 2.02 -12.41
C LEU A 175 -1.93 2.71 -12.18
N VAL A 176 -1.12 2.81 -13.23
CA VAL A 176 0.21 3.44 -13.19
C VAL A 176 0.59 3.89 -14.61
N ALA A 177 1.36 4.98 -14.76
CA ALA A 177 1.94 5.34 -16.04
C ALA A 177 3.40 4.87 -16.15
N GLU A 178 3.74 4.16 -17.22
CA GLU A 178 5.06 3.54 -17.39
C GLU A 178 5.60 3.85 -18.78
N ASN A 179 6.91 4.06 -18.90
CA ASN A 179 7.59 4.26 -20.17
C ASN A 179 8.64 3.19 -20.49
N GLY A 180 8.72 2.14 -19.67
CA GLY A 180 9.60 0.98 -19.86
C GLY A 180 11.07 1.27 -19.54
N THR A 181 11.37 2.36 -18.83
CA THR A 181 12.74 2.75 -18.47
C THR A 181 12.99 2.61 -16.97
N ALA A 182 14.25 2.79 -16.56
CA ALA A 182 14.61 2.85 -15.14
C ALA A 182 13.97 4.03 -14.38
N LEU A 183 13.30 4.97 -15.07
CA LEU A 183 12.53 6.04 -14.44
C LEU A 183 11.20 5.55 -13.86
N ASP A 184 10.72 4.37 -14.28
CA ASP A 184 9.42 3.84 -13.84
C ASP A 184 9.42 3.52 -12.35
N CYS A 185 10.53 2.99 -11.82
CA CYS A 185 10.62 2.55 -10.43
C CYS A 185 12.04 2.73 -9.89
N GLU A 186 12.13 3.27 -8.67
CA GLU A 186 13.35 3.30 -7.89
C GLU A 186 13.16 2.47 -6.63
N GLU A 187 14.16 1.65 -6.29
CA GLU A 187 14.13 0.79 -5.11
C GLU A 187 15.24 1.19 -4.14
N VAL A 188 15.03 0.87 -2.86
CA VAL A 188 16.08 0.86 -1.82
C VAL A 188 15.91 -0.37 -0.95
N PHE A 189 17.02 -1.03 -0.63
CA PHE A 189 17.05 -2.11 0.35
C PHE A 189 17.27 -1.57 1.76
N ILE A 190 16.81 -2.30 2.76
CA ILE A 190 17.02 -2.00 4.17
C ILE A 190 17.84 -3.15 4.78
N GLY A 191 19.06 -2.83 5.20
CA GLY A 191 19.98 -3.75 5.85
C GLY A 191 19.56 -4.11 7.28
N GLY A 192 20.40 -4.87 7.99
CA GLY A 192 20.21 -5.10 9.43
C GLY A 192 18.94 -5.86 9.83
N GLY A 193 18.28 -6.55 8.88
CA GLY A 193 17.05 -7.32 9.12
C GLY A 193 15.77 -6.61 8.69
N GLY A 194 15.82 -5.33 8.32
CA GLY A 194 14.65 -4.53 7.91
C GLY A 194 13.92 -3.84 9.06
N VAL A 195 12.85 -3.12 8.74
CA VAL A 195 11.98 -2.47 9.73
C VAL A 195 10.88 -3.45 10.16
N PRO A 196 10.74 -3.80 11.45
CA PRO A 196 9.71 -4.72 11.91
C PRO A 196 8.34 -4.02 11.97
N VAL A 197 7.33 -4.66 11.37
CA VAL A 197 5.92 -4.24 11.43
C VAL A 197 5.11 -5.40 12.00
N LYS A 198 4.38 -5.16 13.10
CA LYS A 198 3.46 -6.12 13.70
C LYS A 198 2.20 -6.16 12.86
N VAL A 199 2.10 -7.15 11.97
CA VAL A 199 0.98 -7.25 11.03
C VAL A 199 -0.14 -8.16 11.52
N VAL A 200 0.09 -8.97 12.55
CA VAL A 200 -0.94 -9.78 13.23
C VAL A 200 -1.04 -9.32 14.69
N GLY A 201 -2.25 -8.97 15.16
CA GLY A 201 -2.48 -8.47 16.53
C GLY A 201 -2.84 -9.54 17.57
N GLU A 202 -2.87 -9.15 18.86
CA GLU A 202 -3.57 -9.89 19.93
C GLU A 202 -5.00 -9.33 20.05
N GLY A 203 -6.00 -10.22 20.05
CA GLY A 203 -7.43 -9.88 20.07
C GLY A 203 -8.20 -10.51 18.91
N ASN A 204 -8.83 -11.66 19.17
CA ASN A 204 -9.70 -12.43 18.27
C ASN A 204 -9.12 -12.88 16.90
N TRP A 205 -7.95 -13.53 16.92
CA TRP A 205 -7.31 -14.11 15.72
C TRP A 205 -7.22 -15.64 15.71
N GLY A 206 -8.20 -16.32 16.33
CA GLY A 206 -8.25 -17.78 16.49
C GLY A 206 -8.26 -18.62 15.19
N LEU A 207 -7.96 -18.05 14.02
CA LEU A 207 -7.78 -18.74 12.75
C LEU A 207 -6.29 -18.90 12.34
N TRP A 208 -5.42 -17.96 12.69
CA TRP A 208 -3.97 -18.09 12.41
C TRP A 208 -3.32 -19.21 13.22
N GLU A 209 -3.68 -19.34 14.50
CA GLU A 209 -3.19 -20.44 15.34
C GLU A 209 -3.85 -21.79 14.98
N LYS A 210 -5.14 -21.80 14.63
CA LYS A 210 -5.86 -23.04 14.27
C LYS A 210 -5.33 -23.69 12.99
N THR A 211 -4.74 -22.92 12.08
CA THR A 211 -4.20 -23.45 10.80
C THR A 211 -2.77 -23.97 10.93
N ARG A 212 -2.00 -23.58 11.96
CA ARG A 212 -0.68 -24.19 12.25
C ARG A 212 -0.75 -25.50 13.04
N GLY A 213 -1.85 -25.77 13.73
CA GLY A 213 -2.04 -27.02 14.49
C GLY A 213 -2.25 -28.27 13.63
N ALA A 214 -2.35 -28.14 12.30
CA ALA A 214 -2.63 -29.24 11.39
C ALA A 214 -1.58 -29.34 10.28
N LYS A 215 -0.33 -29.65 10.67
CA LYS A 215 0.68 -30.45 9.91
C LYS A 215 2.07 -30.25 10.51
N LEU A 216 2.40 -31.13 11.45
CA LEU A 216 3.69 -31.82 11.52
C LEU A 216 3.40 -33.31 11.31
#